data_AF-A0A956EN84-F1
#
_entry.id   AF-A0A956EN84-F1
#
_cell.length_a   1.000
_cell.length_b   1.000
_cell.length_c   1.000
_cell.angle_alpha   90.00
_cell.angle_beta   90.00
_cell.angle_gamma   90.00
#
_symmetry.space_group_name_H-M   'P 1'
#
loop_
_entity.id
_entity.type
_entity.pdbx_description
1 polymer ?
#
loop_
_entity_poly.entity_id
_entity_poly.type
_entity_poly.pdbx_seq_one_letter_code
_entity_poly.pdbx_strand_id
1 'polypeptide(L)'
;MERGLGLDPGTLPHYRYRWVTPEELGEEPSTTPNTVGLGGNRDAIAVYPHLDHELVHLIFEEQAGRGCDFFYEGIAEALEWAPEMLPSPPYYDPRPFLAYNRRDNGFTFYGVADGFTTYLLGTYGRAAFVELLRRCPYEADEAEIRGLFAELFGDLDEVVADYIGSDACPEEV
;
A
#
# COMPACT_ATOMS: atom_id res chain seq x y z
N MET A 1 -20.77 -9.07 3.28
CA MET A 1 -19.47 -8.89 2.61
C MET A 1 -18.45 -8.69 3.72
N GLU A 2 -17.66 -9.70 4.05
CA GLU A 2 -16.61 -9.61 5.07
C GLU A 2 -15.52 -8.67 4.55
N ARG A 3 -15.38 -7.49 5.18
CA ARG A 3 -14.42 -6.45 4.80
C ARG A 3 -13.05 -6.61 5.48
N GLY A 4 -12.75 -7.77 6.04
CA GLY A 4 -11.45 -8.05 6.65
C GLY A 4 -10.49 -8.64 5.63
N LEU A 5 -9.25 -8.15 5.57
CA LEU A 5 -8.12 -8.87 4.97
C LEU A 5 -7.71 -10.12 5.79
N GLY A 6 -8.53 -10.58 6.72
CA GLY A 6 -8.14 -11.53 7.78
C GLY A 6 -7.29 -10.89 8.88
N LEU A 7 -7.24 -9.55 8.92
CA LEU A 7 -6.42 -8.77 9.83
C LEU A 7 -7.17 -8.53 11.14
N ASP A 8 -6.73 -9.17 12.22
CA ASP A 8 -7.26 -8.94 13.57
C ASP A 8 -6.35 -7.93 14.31
N PRO A 9 -6.76 -6.66 14.50
CA PRO A 9 -5.97 -5.68 15.24
C PRO A 9 -5.78 -6.08 16.72
N GLY A 10 -6.59 -7.01 17.25
CA GLY A 10 -6.38 -7.61 18.57
C GLY A 10 -5.16 -8.53 18.67
N THR A 11 -4.50 -8.83 17.55
CA THR A 11 -3.31 -9.68 17.45
C THR A 11 -1.99 -8.91 17.31
N LEU A 12 -1.98 -7.62 17.63
CA LEU A 12 -0.80 -6.75 17.59
C LEU A 12 -0.18 -6.54 18.99
N PRO A 13 0.34 -7.58 19.69
CA PRO A 13 0.83 -7.43 21.07
C PRO A 13 2.07 -6.53 21.16
N HIS A 14 2.75 -6.31 20.03
CA HIS A 14 3.95 -5.51 19.94
C HIS A 14 3.70 -4.08 19.47
N TYR A 15 2.51 -3.77 18.96
CA TYR A 15 2.23 -2.49 18.32
C TYR A 15 1.15 -1.70 19.07
N ARG A 16 1.22 -0.36 19.00
CA ARG A 16 0.20 0.54 19.52
C ARG A 16 -0.34 1.39 18.40
N TYR A 17 -1.64 1.61 18.46
CA TYR A 17 -2.34 2.43 17.50
C TYR A 17 -3.30 3.36 18.23
N ARG A 18 -3.27 4.65 17.90
CA ARG A 18 -4.17 5.65 18.51
C ARG A 18 -4.60 6.71 17.51
N TRP A 19 -5.84 7.12 17.67
CA TRP A 19 -6.40 8.29 17.01
C TRP A 19 -6.02 9.56 17.78
N VAL A 20 -5.64 10.61 17.06
CA VAL A 20 -5.23 11.90 17.61
C VAL A 20 -5.93 13.05 16.88
N THR A 21 -6.00 14.23 17.47
CA THR A 21 -6.46 15.44 16.74
C THR A 21 -5.36 15.98 15.82
N PRO A 22 -5.68 16.83 14.82
CA PRO A 22 -4.65 17.49 14.01
C PRO A 22 -3.65 18.29 14.86
N GLU A 23 -4.12 18.92 15.94
CA GLU A 23 -3.26 19.65 16.87
C GLU A 23 -2.29 18.73 17.60
N GLU A 24 -2.79 17.60 18.14
CA GLU A 24 -1.96 16.59 18.79
C GLU A 24 -0.92 15.98 17.83
N LEU A 25 -1.28 15.79 16.55
CA LEU A 25 -0.35 15.35 15.52
C LEU A 25 0.73 16.42 15.26
N GLY A 26 0.35 17.70 15.16
CA GLY A 26 1.29 18.80 14.93
C GLY A 26 2.35 19.02 16.03
N GLU A 27 2.19 18.40 17.20
CA GLU A 27 3.18 18.39 18.28
C GLU A 27 4.28 17.32 18.09
N GLU A 28 4.09 16.36 17.16
CA GLU A 28 5.03 15.27 16.92
C GLU A 28 6.25 15.71 16.08
N PRO A 29 7.49 15.30 16.42
CA PRO A 29 8.73 15.87 15.85
C PRO A 29 8.94 15.66 14.34
N SER A 30 8.13 14.81 13.70
CA SER A 30 8.29 14.40 12.29
C SER A 30 7.10 14.78 11.41
N THR A 31 6.22 15.68 11.90
CA THR A 31 5.05 16.11 11.13
C THR A 31 5.36 17.31 10.24
N THR A 32 4.65 17.32 9.12
CA THR A 32 4.57 18.45 8.20
C THR A 32 3.11 18.91 8.15
N PRO A 33 2.81 20.11 7.62
CA PRO A 33 1.44 20.62 7.55
C PRO A 33 0.44 19.71 6.82
N ASN A 34 0.92 18.77 5.99
CA ASN A 34 0.09 17.83 5.24
C ASN A 34 0.12 16.40 5.83
N THR A 35 0.77 16.20 6.97
CA THR A 35 0.85 14.89 7.60
C THR A 35 -0.51 14.56 8.21
N VAL A 36 -1.09 13.43 7.79
CA VAL A 36 -2.39 12.93 8.29
C VAL A 36 -2.23 11.70 9.19
N GLY A 37 -1.04 11.11 9.21
CA GLY A 37 -0.63 10.04 10.11
C GLY A 37 0.89 9.89 10.16
N LEU A 38 1.37 9.16 11.16
CA LEU A 38 2.78 8.78 11.31
C LEU A 38 2.88 7.34 11.83
N GLY A 39 3.81 6.58 11.26
CA GLY A 39 4.19 5.25 11.73
C GLY A 39 5.70 5.16 12.06
N GLY A 40 6.02 4.42 13.13
CA GLY A 40 7.41 4.09 13.44
C GLY A 40 7.60 3.41 14.79
N ASN A 41 8.62 2.55 14.90
CA ASN A 41 9.03 1.90 16.17
C ASN A 41 7.88 1.31 16.99
N ARG A 42 6.97 0.62 16.30
CA ARG A 42 5.80 -0.06 16.85
C ARG A 42 4.60 0.82 17.20
N ASP A 43 4.65 2.11 16.94
CA ASP A 43 3.52 3.01 17.14
C ASP A 43 3.02 3.53 15.79
N ALA A 44 1.69 3.64 15.64
CA ALA A 44 1.05 4.37 14.55
C ALA A 44 -0.01 5.32 15.12
N ILE A 45 -0.08 6.52 14.54
CA ILE A 45 -1.04 7.55 14.90
C ILE A 45 -1.65 8.13 13.64
N ALA A 46 -2.94 8.46 13.67
CA ALA A 46 -3.55 9.27 12.62
C ALA A 46 -4.75 10.06 13.12
N VAL A 47 -5.23 10.93 12.22
CA VAL A 47 -6.23 11.96 12.51
C VAL A 47 -7.63 11.59 12.03
N TYR A 48 -7.79 10.58 11.16
CA TYR A 48 -9.08 10.26 10.51
C TYR A 48 -9.53 8.80 10.65
N PRO A 49 -10.70 8.50 11.24
CA PRO A 49 -11.12 7.15 11.65
C PRO A 49 -11.28 6.07 10.56
N HIS A 50 -11.04 6.38 9.28
CA HIS A 50 -11.25 5.46 8.16
C HIS A 50 -9.94 4.76 7.75
N LEU A 51 -9.75 3.56 8.30
CA LEU A 51 -8.73 2.55 7.95
C LEU A 51 -7.35 3.13 7.60
N ASP A 52 -6.58 3.48 8.63
CA ASP A 52 -5.33 4.23 8.45
C ASP A 52 -4.25 3.48 7.69
N HIS A 53 -3.69 4.21 6.73
CA HIS A 53 -2.43 3.95 6.06
C HIS A 53 -1.38 3.30 6.96
N GLU A 54 -1.11 3.93 8.11
CA GLU A 54 -0.07 3.48 9.05
C GLU A 54 -0.49 2.23 9.83
N LEU A 55 -1.80 2.04 10.11
CA LEU A 55 -2.27 0.81 10.73
C LEU A 55 -2.10 -0.40 9.80
N VAL A 56 -2.34 -0.20 8.49
CA VAL A 56 -2.11 -1.24 7.48
C VAL A 56 -0.65 -1.68 7.53
N HIS A 57 0.28 -0.73 7.55
CA HIS A 57 1.72 -0.99 7.70
C HIS A 57 2.01 -1.85 8.94
N LEU A 58 1.55 -1.45 10.12
CA LEU A 58 1.81 -2.20 11.36
C LEU A 58 1.30 -3.65 11.30
N ILE A 59 0.12 -3.85 10.71
CA ILE A 59 -0.45 -5.19 10.59
C ILE A 59 0.37 -6.05 9.64
N PHE A 60 0.76 -5.52 8.49
CA PHE A 60 1.57 -6.27 7.53
C PHE A 60 2.96 -6.58 8.08
N GLU A 61 3.61 -5.63 8.74
CA GLU A 61 4.90 -5.86 9.39
C GLU A 61 4.87 -7.03 10.38
N GLU A 62 3.84 -7.11 11.24
CA GLU A 62 3.70 -8.19 12.21
C GLU A 62 3.41 -9.54 11.54
N GLN A 63 2.57 -9.57 10.50
CA GLN A 63 2.07 -10.83 9.92
C GLN A 63 2.87 -11.36 8.73
N ALA A 64 3.58 -10.48 8.03
CA ALA A 64 4.24 -10.76 6.76
C ALA A 64 5.68 -10.24 6.71
N GLY A 65 6.09 -9.40 7.67
CA GLY A 65 7.31 -8.62 7.58
C GLY A 65 7.14 -7.41 6.64
N ARG A 66 8.17 -6.57 6.59
CA ARG A 66 8.19 -5.42 5.68
C ARG A 66 8.57 -5.89 4.27
N GLY A 67 7.60 -5.80 3.35
CA GLY A 67 7.82 -6.04 1.91
C GLY A 67 8.55 -4.87 1.23
N CYS A 68 8.70 -4.92 -0.10
CA CYS A 68 9.26 -3.76 -0.83
C CYS A 68 8.35 -2.52 -0.72
N ASP A 69 8.96 -1.34 -0.67
CA ASP A 69 8.25 -0.07 -0.40
C ASP A 69 7.10 0.17 -1.38
N PHE A 70 7.26 -0.15 -2.67
CA PHE A 70 6.22 0.09 -3.68
C PHE A 70 4.90 -0.60 -3.35
N PHE A 71 4.92 -1.91 -3.10
CA PHE A 71 3.68 -2.65 -2.80
C PHE A 71 3.21 -2.43 -1.37
N TYR A 72 4.14 -2.13 -0.44
CA TYR A 72 3.83 -1.86 0.95
C TYR A 72 3.03 -0.56 1.10
N GLU A 73 3.48 0.52 0.46
CA GLU A 73 2.75 1.81 0.41
C GLU A 73 1.48 1.69 -0.43
N GLY A 74 1.53 0.95 -1.55
CA GLY A 74 0.37 0.75 -2.41
C GLY A 74 -0.80 0.04 -1.72
N ILE A 75 -0.53 -0.91 -0.82
CA ILE A 75 -1.61 -1.58 -0.06
C ILE A 75 -2.21 -0.69 1.02
N ALA A 76 -1.40 0.18 1.63
CA ALA A 76 -1.87 1.15 2.61
C ALA A 76 -2.82 2.14 1.94
N GLU A 77 -2.41 2.71 0.80
CA GLU A 77 -3.24 3.62 -0.01
C GLU A 77 -4.52 2.94 -0.53
N ALA A 78 -4.41 1.74 -1.10
CA ALA A 78 -5.56 1.02 -1.68
C ALA A 78 -6.64 0.66 -0.63
N LEU A 79 -6.27 0.61 0.65
CA LEU A 79 -7.18 0.30 1.77
C LEU A 79 -7.57 1.53 2.58
N GLU A 80 -6.82 2.63 2.46
CA GLU A 80 -7.13 3.95 3.00
C GLU A 80 -8.36 4.50 2.26
N TRP A 81 -9.53 4.01 2.67
CA TRP A 81 -10.80 4.37 2.04
C TRP A 81 -11.21 5.78 2.44
N ALA A 82 -10.65 6.76 1.74
CA ALA A 82 -11.14 8.13 1.74
C ALA A 82 -12.07 8.31 0.52
N PRO A 83 -13.41 8.32 0.69
CA PRO A 83 -14.34 8.58 -0.41
C PRO A 83 -14.18 9.98 -1.04
N GLU A 84 -13.32 10.83 -0.47
CA GLU A 84 -12.93 12.14 -1.00
C GLU A 84 -11.61 12.12 -1.78
N MET A 85 -10.82 11.04 -1.70
CA MET A 85 -9.67 10.84 -2.57
C MET A 85 -10.20 10.41 -3.94
N LEU A 86 -10.10 11.35 -4.88
CA LEU A 86 -10.45 11.19 -6.29
C LEU A 86 -9.97 9.83 -6.82
N PRO A 87 -10.70 9.18 -7.74
CA PRO A 87 -10.18 7.99 -8.42
C PRO A 87 -8.79 8.30 -8.95
N SER A 88 -7.78 7.52 -8.54
CA SER A 88 -6.38 7.70 -8.95
C SER A 88 -6.31 7.83 -10.47
N PRO A 89 -5.98 9.02 -11.03
CA PRO A 89 -5.91 9.24 -12.48
C PRO A 89 -4.49 8.93 -13.02
N PRO A 90 -4.34 8.82 -14.35
CA PRO A 90 -4.47 7.59 -15.14
C PRO A 90 -3.34 6.56 -14.90
N TYR A 91 -3.53 5.36 -15.45
CA TYR A 91 -2.60 4.23 -15.46
C TYR A 91 -1.19 4.61 -15.96
N TYR A 92 -0.32 5.04 -15.04
CA TYR A 92 1.10 5.20 -15.33
C TYR A 92 1.80 3.85 -15.33
N ASP A 93 2.85 3.73 -16.12
CA ASP A 93 3.74 2.58 -16.06
C ASP A 93 4.36 2.47 -14.66
N PRO A 94 4.10 1.38 -13.89
CA PRO A 94 4.64 1.22 -12.56
C PRO A 94 6.11 0.79 -12.57
N ARG A 95 6.65 0.27 -13.69
CA ARG A 95 8.00 -0.30 -13.76
C ARG A 95 9.11 0.64 -13.29
N PRO A 96 9.10 1.95 -13.61
CA PRO A 96 10.09 2.90 -13.09
C PRO A 96 10.09 3.04 -11.56
N PHE A 97 9.05 2.58 -10.87
CA PHE A 97 8.86 2.72 -9.44
C PHE A 97 9.00 1.40 -8.65
N LEU A 98 8.95 0.24 -9.32
CA LEU A 98 8.91 -1.08 -8.67
C LEU A 98 10.13 -1.37 -7.79
N ALA A 99 11.34 -1.11 -8.30
CA ALA A 99 12.60 -1.36 -7.60
C ALA A 99 13.14 -0.13 -6.85
N TYR A 100 12.34 0.94 -6.74
CA TYR A 100 12.80 2.22 -6.22
C TYR A 100 12.49 2.38 -4.73
N ASN A 101 13.48 2.82 -3.95
CA ASN A 101 13.32 3.14 -2.54
C ASN A 101 12.63 4.51 -2.37
N ARG A 102 11.72 4.61 -1.40
CA ARG A 102 10.87 5.77 -1.06
C ARG A 102 11.60 7.13 -0.94
N ARG A 103 12.92 7.14 -0.75
CA ARG A 103 13.70 8.38 -0.52
C ARG A 103 13.67 9.40 -1.67
N ASP A 104 13.38 8.98 -2.89
CA ASP A 104 13.58 9.83 -4.09
C ASP A 104 12.29 10.33 -4.77
N ASN A 105 11.09 9.93 -4.34
CA ASN A 105 9.85 10.35 -5.01
C ASN A 105 8.76 10.88 -4.06
N GLY A 106 8.10 11.96 -4.50
CA GLY A 106 6.93 12.55 -3.85
C GLY A 106 5.60 11.92 -4.29
N PHE A 107 4.50 12.68 -4.22
CA PHE A 107 3.11 12.23 -4.41
C PHE A 107 2.81 11.34 -5.63
N THR A 108 3.56 11.44 -6.73
CA THR A 108 3.35 10.59 -7.92
C THR A 108 3.59 9.10 -7.63
N PHE A 109 4.50 8.77 -6.73
CA PHE A 109 4.77 7.37 -6.36
C PHE A 109 3.54 6.72 -5.70
N TYR A 110 2.88 7.43 -4.78
CA TYR A 110 1.72 6.91 -4.03
C TYR A 110 0.54 6.60 -4.95
N GLY A 111 0.18 7.51 -5.86
CA GLY A 111 -0.93 7.26 -6.79
C GLY A 111 -0.68 6.09 -7.76
N VAL A 112 0.57 5.88 -8.19
CA VAL A 112 0.92 4.73 -9.05
C VAL A 112 0.93 3.43 -8.26
N ALA A 113 1.42 3.46 -7.02
CA ALA A 113 1.41 2.31 -6.12
C ALA A 113 -0.01 1.87 -5.74
N ASP A 114 -0.89 2.81 -5.41
CA ASP A 114 -2.32 2.59 -5.19
C ASP A 114 -2.97 1.94 -6.41
N GLY A 115 -2.92 2.61 -7.57
CA GLY A 115 -3.61 2.15 -8.77
C GLY A 115 -3.18 0.74 -9.19
N PHE A 116 -1.87 0.48 -9.22
CA PHE A 116 -1.37 -0.84 -9.60
C PHE A 116 -1.70 -1.90 -8.55
N THR A 117 -1.62 -1.59 -7.26
CA THR A 117 -2.00 -2.51 -6.18
C THR A 117 -3.49 -2.84 -6.22
N THR A 118 -4.35 -1.84 -6.40
CA THR A 118 -5.79 -2.00 -6.55
C THR A 118 -6.13 -2.90 -7.74
N TYR A 119 -5.46 -2.70 -8.88
CA TYR A 119 -5.57 -3.60 -10.03
C TYR A 119 -5.15 -5.04 -9.70
N LEU A 120 -3.98 -5.24 -9.07
CA LEU A 120 -3.50 -6.59 -8.71
C LEU A 120 -4.48 -7.30 -7.76
N LEU A 121 -5.01 -6.57 -6.77
CA LEU A 121 -6.02 -7.08 -5.84
C LEU A 121 -7.33 -7.47 -6.54
N GLY A 122 -7.78 -6.65 -7.50
CA GLY A 122 -9.01 -6.89 -8.27
C GLY A 122 -8.89 -8.06 -9.24
N THR A 123 -7.75 -8.18 -9.93
CA THR A 123 -7.54 -9.15 -11.00
C THR A 123 -7.06 -10.50 -10.48
N TYR A 124 -6.08 -10.51 -9.56
CA TYR A 124 -5.43 -11.73 -9.07
C TYR A 124 -5.86 -12.13 -7.65
N GLY A 125 -6.56 -11.23 -6.96
CA GLY A 125 -7.09 -11.48 -5.63
C GLY A 125 -6.08 -11.26 -4.50
N ARG A 126 -6.62 -11.07 -3.29
CA ARG A 126 -5.87 -10.76 -2.06
C ARG A 126 -4.79 -11.78 -1.71
N ALA A 127 -5.07 -13.07 -1.89
CA ALA A 127 -4.15 -14.12 -1.47
C ALA A 127 -2.81 -14.08 -2.24
N ALA A 128 -2.87 -13.88 -3.56
CA ALA A 128 -1.67 -13.78 -4.39
C ALA A 128 -0.88 -12.50 -4.08
N PHE A 129 -1.58 -11.38 -3.84
CA PHE A 129 -0.92 -10.13 -3.47
C PHE A 129 -0.24 -10.18 -2.09
N VAL A 130 -0.88 -10.78 -1.09
CA VAL A 130 -0.25 -10.98 0.24
C VAL A 130 1.01 -11.86 0.12
N GLU A 131 0.98 -12.87 -0.76
CA GLU A 131 2.15 -13.71 -1.01
C GLU A 131 3.29 -12.93 -1.68
N LEU A 132 2.97 -12.03 -2.62
CA LEU A 132 3.95 -11.10 -3.18
C LEU A 132 4.59 -10.26 -2.07
N LEU A 133 3.80 -9.63 -1.21
CA LEU A 133 4.31 -8.80 -0.11
C LEU A 133 5.23 -9.57 0.85
N ARG A 134 4.87 -10.80 1.21
CA ARG A 134 5.68 -11.66 2.10
C ARG A 134 7.02 -12.05 1.49
N ARG A 135 7.04 -12.26 0.17
CA ARG A 135 8.20 -12.79 -0.54
C ARG A 135 9.08 -11.71 -1.15
N CYS A 136 8.55 -10.52 -1.37
CA CYS A 136 9.27 -9.40 -1.97
C CYS A 136 10.11 -8.69 -0.90
N PRO A 137 11.45 -8.82 -0.92
CA PRO A 137 12.29 -8.19 0.09
C PRO A 137 12.20 -6.65 0.03
N TYR A 138 12.48 -5.99 1.14
CA TYR A 138 12.44 -4.54 1.26
C TYR A 138 13.23 -3.80 0.16
N GLU A 139 14.42 -4.32 -0.18
CA GLU A 139 15.32 -3.75 -1.19
C GLU A 139 15.33 -4.58 -2.48
N ALA A 140 14.20 -5.20 -2.82
CA ALA A 140 14.08 -6.03 -4.02
C ALA A 140 14.49 -5.26 -5.28
N ASP A 141 15.39 -5.85 -6.08
CA ASP A 141 15.72 -5.30 -7.39
C ASP A 141 14.67 -5.70 -8.45
N GLU A 142 14.79 -5.13 -9.66
CA GLU A 142 13.84 -5.40 -10.73
C GLU A 142 13.79 -6.89 -11.12
N ALA A 143 14.94 -7.60 -11.06
CA ALA A 143 15.00 -9.00 -11.44
C ALA A 143 14.30 -9.89 -10.41
N GLU A 144 14.46 -9.58 -9.12
CA GLU A 144 13.75 -10.26 -8.02
C GLU A 144 12.24 -10.06 -8.14
N ILE A 145 11.79 -8.81 -8.39
CA ILE A 145 10.37 -8.49 -8.58
C ILE A 145 9.81 -9.23 -9.80
N ARG A 146 10.51 -9.21 -10.94
CA ARG A 146 10.10 -9.96 -12.14
C ARG A 146 10.00 -11.46 -11.89
N GLY A 147 10.92 -12.04 -11.13
CA GLY A 147 10.88 -13.45 -10.74
C GLY A 147 9.62 -13.78 -9.93
N LEU A 148 9.28 -12.95 -8.94
CA LEU A 148 8.06 -13.11 -8.14
C LEU A 148 6.80 -12.94 -8.98
N PHE A 149 6.77 -11.98 -9.90
CA PHE A 149 5.66 -11.80 -10.82
C PHE A 149 5.45 -13.03 -11.69
N ALA A 150 6.51 -13.57 -12.29
CA ALA A 150 6.43 -14.77 -13.14
C ALA A 150 5.80 -15.97 -12.41
N GLU A 151 6.03 -16.09 -11.10
CA GLU A 151 5.45 -17.15 -10.28
C GLU A 151 4.01 -16.90 -9.84
N LEU A 152 3.66 -15.65 -9.52
CA LEU A 152 2.39 -15.30 -8.86
C LEU A 152 1.32 -14.77 -9.81
N PHE A 153 1.72 -14.04 -10.85
CA PHE A 153 0.83 -13.29 -11.73
C PHE A 153 1.07 -13.54 -13.22
N GLY A 154 2.28 -13.98 -13.60
CA GLY A 154 2.72 -14.13 -14.98
C GLY A 154 3.82 -13.12 -15.35
N ASP A 155 4.05 -12.91 -16.65
CA ASP A 155 5.08 -11.98 -17.11
C ASP A 155 4.76 -10.54 -16.69
N LEU A 156 5.73 -9.86 -16.06
CA LEU A 156 5.52 -8.50 -15.54
C LEU A 156 5.13 -7.50 -16.65
N ASP A 157 5.72 -7.60 -17.84
CA ASP A 157 5.43 -6.63 -18.90
C ASP A 157 4.03 -6.85 -19.48
N GLU A 158 3.56 -8.11 -19.55
CA GLU A 158 2.17 -8.43 -19.90
C GLU A 158 1.19 -7.94 -18.83
N VAL A 159 1.48 -8.17 -17.55
CA VAL A 159 0.64 -7.71 -16.43
C VAL A 159 0.52 -6.18 -16.41
N VAL A 160 1.65 -5.48 -16.64
CA VAL A 160 1.69 -4.01 -16.73
C VAL A 160 0.96 -3.51 -17.98
N ALA A 161 1.11 -4.18 -19.12
CA ALA A 161 0.37 -3.82 -20.32
C ALA A 161 -1.13 -3.98 -20.13
N ASP A 162 -1.58 -5.04 -19.45
CA ASP A 162 -2.99 -5.23 -19.11
C ASP A 162 -3.47 -4.15 -18.14
N TYR A 163 -2.70 -3.84 -17.09
CA TYR A 163 -3.02 -2.74 -16.18
C TYR A 163 -3.21 -1.40 -16.91
N ILE A 164 -2.26 -1.01 -17.75
CA ILE A 164 -2.31 0.24 -18.52
C ILE A 164 -3.45 0.23 -19.54
N GLY A 165 -3.74 -0.93 -20.11
CA GLY A 165 -4.81 -1.13 -21.10
C GLY A 165 -6.19 -1.38 -20.49
N SER A 166 -6.28 -1.61 -19.18
CA SER A 166 -7.53 -1.93 -18.50
C SER A 166 -8.38 -0.68 -18.35
N ASP A 167 -9.65 -0.76 -18.76
CA ASP A 167 -10.68 0.23 -18.42
C ASP A 167 -11.11 0.10 -16.94
N ALA A 168 -10.23 -0.37 -16.04
CA ALA A 168 -10.54 -0.78 -14.66
C ALA A 168 -10.87 0.40 -13.72
N CYS A 169 -11.94 1.12 -14.05
CA CYS A 169 -12.82 1.76 -13.09
C CYS A 169 -14.04 0.82 -12.94
N PRO A 170 -14.38 0.32 -11.74
CA PRO A 170 -15.69 -0.28 -11.55
C PRO A 170 -16.74 0.80 -11.87
N GLU A 171 -17.66 0.50 -12.80
CA GLU A 171 -18.85 1.34 -13.01
C GLU A 171 -19.49 1.61 -11.65
N GLU A 172 -19.75 2.89 -11.36
CA GLU A 172 -20.48 3.32 -10.18
C GLU A 172 -21.76 2.48 -10.05
N VAL A 173 -21.92 1.77 -8.91
CA VAL A 173 -23.20 1.17 -8.51
C VAL A 173 -23.86 2.04 -7.47
#